data_AF-A0A662ECZ8-F1
#
_entry.id   AF-A0A662ECZ8-F1
#
_cell.length_a   1.000
_cell.length_b   1.000
_cell.length_c   1.000
_cell.angle_alpha   90.00
_cell.angle_beta   90.00
_cell.angle_gamma   90.00
#
_symmetry.space_group_name_H-M   'P 1'
#
loop_
_entity.id
_entity.type
_entity.pdbx_description
1 polymer ?
#
loop_
_entity_poly.entity_id
_entity_poly.type
_entity_poly.pdbx_seq_one_letter_code
_entity_poly.pdbx_strand_id
1 'polypeptide(L)'
;MTRMTRTGLILLLCGFTAGICLGAPTFTDQDWDSGYVNPGDQVVVQKIKIVNGSSTINSISIRNLGTADENHIVKIFIDDDADPFTNPLAEYTDLAGLRSGLHFAFDYTVPSGTSYLWIGVEIAGADQVAGGETIQFEVRFYASTYTSPYIVDGSPEEIFKGGFERKRDDSPSPRYLNPNDADVLVQRAFFTDDDGNDTGVTITKVMVSNLENADSGDIADVKVEVTVDGTTYEAHKAPAAEWDVGDRVVFSSTDFTPNLPAAFPDDAEIKVEVMVTVAGTTDKHKIRTELTLETTEADGPYQQSLQASTTHTIRVQGFEKTQEISDPVPSGVKSAGEVLIQKVKVTDSDVNNHDVTATGIWIKNLGTATADDIAKIEVKRMDTGVTLLTINSGDIQNFDSGHLYPFTTTWNVPDEGSATLGIYYIVADDVTPGVTLQPQVYIQGKENETDYPSDKVTYPDAIALYPHGFETVANVSPPEGGTAYSGQRLLVQKIRCVDIDENDDGVRINPVRVKNIATNPCLPSEIEKIEVRTEDGTLLGETTDIDGLLA
;
A
#
# COMPACT_ATOMS: atom_id res chain seq x y z
N MET A 1 73.92 25.93 -41.45
CA MET A 1 74.76 24.94 -42.16
C MET A 1 73.88 24.22 -43.16
N THR A 2 74.14 24.48 -44.45
CA THR A 2 74.12 23.54 -45.59
C THR A 2 72.80 22.76 -45.84
N ARG A 3 72.08 22.84 -46.98
CA ARG A 3 72.30 23.38 -48.34
C ARG A 3 70.93 23.46 -49.05
N MET A 4 70.73 24.46 -49.91
CA MET A 4 69.74 24.45 -51.01
C MET A 4 70.06 23.33 -52.01
N THR A 5 69.03 22.77 -52.67
CA THR A 5 68.85 22.85 -54.15
C THR A 5 67.51 22.26 -54.64
N ARG A 6 67.01 22.86 -55.71
CA ARG A 6 65.76 22.61 -56.45
C ARG A 6 65.76 21.31 -57.28
N THR A 7 64.53 21.02 -57.76
CA THR A 7 64.14 20.45 -59.07
C THR A 7 64.06 18.92 -59.23
N GLY A 8 62.89 18.45 -59.66
CA GLY A 8 62.70 17.08 -60.15
C GLY A 8 61.24 16.65 -60.21
N LEU A 9 60.46 17.23 -61.13
CA LEU A 9 59.22 16.64 -61.62
C LEU A 9 59.57 15.30 -62.31
N ILE A 10 59.12 14.17 -61.77
CA ILE A 10 59.02 12.92 -62.51
C ILE A 10 57.54 12.52 -62.48
N LEU A 11 56.90 12.78 -63.62
CA LEU A 11 55.63 12.19 -64.01
C LEU A 11 55.92 10.71 -64.32
N LEU A 12 55.62 9.80 -63.38
CA LEU A 12 55.58 8.37 -63.68
C LEU A 12 54.12 7.95 -63.82
N LEU A 13 53.70 7.93 -65.08
CA LEU A 13 52.48 7.34 -65.58
C LEU A 13 52.57 5.82 -65.36
N CYS A 14 51.97 5.31 -64.28
CA CYS A 14 51.76 3.87 -64.10
C CYS A 14 50.25 3.62 -64.04
N GLY A 15 49.82 2.80 -65.00
CA GLY A 15 48.44 2.58 -65.40
C GLY A 15 47.48 2.27 -64.27
N PHE A 16 46.34 2.95 -64.35
CA PHE A 16 45.04 2.41 -63.96
C PHE A 16 44.90 0.98 -64.47
N THR A 17 45.05 0.01 -63.57
CA THR A 17 44.24 -1.21 -63.62
C THR A 17 43.24 -1.04 -62.49
N ALA A 18 42.01 -0.67 -62.85
CA ALA A 18 40.87 -0.81 -61.96
C ALA A 18 40.67 -2.32 -61.77
N GLY A 19 41.42 -2.90 -60.83
CA GLY A 19 41.02 -4.16 -60.22
C GLY A 19 39.71 -3.89 -59.52
N ILE A 20 38.63 -4.47 -60.03
CA ILE A 20 37.40 -4.63 -59.26
C ILE A 20 37.84 -5.49 -58.07
N CYS A 21 38.09 -4.88 -56.91
CA CYS A 21 38.13 -5.63 -55.66
C CYS A 21 36.70 -6.15 -55.47
N LEU A 22 36.45 -7.38 -55.90
CA LEU A 22 35.30 -8.15 -55.45
C LEU A 22 35.48 -8.34 -53.94
N GLY A 23 34.84 -7.47 -53.15
CA GLY A 23 34.82 -7.62 -51.70
C GLY A 23 34.19 -8.96 -51.35
N ALA A 24 34.78 -9.67 -50.38
CA ALA A 24 34.12 -10.84 -49.81
C ALA A 24 32.73 -10.46 -49.29
N PRO A 25 31.73 -11.37 -49.37
CA PRO A 25 30.40 -11.06 -48.90
C PRO A 25 30.42 -10.69 -47.41
N THR A 26 29.63 -9.69 -47.04
CA THR A 26 29.46 -9.28 -45.64
C THR A 26 28.13 -9.79 -45.12
N PHE A 27 28.15 -10.28 -43.89
CA PHE A 27 26.97 -10.77 -43.17
C PHE A 27 26.73 -9.88 -41.98
N THR A 28 25.49 -9.45 -41.80
CA THR A 28 25.14 -8.57 -40.69
C THR A 28 23.75 -8.94 -40.20
N ASP A 29 23.66 -9.20 -38.91
CA ASP A 29 22.40 -9.34 -38.22
C ASP A 29 21.56 -8.06 -38.38
N GLN A 30 20.25 -8.20 -38.56
CA GLN A 30 19.32 -7.07 -38.70
C GLN A 30 18.53 -6.79 -37.44
N ASP A 31 18.88 -7.42 -36.32
CA ASP A 31 18.28 -7.22 -35.01
C ASP A 31 16.76 -7.41 -35.08
N TRP A 32 16.36 -8.55 -35.67
CA TRP A 32 14.95 -8.92 -35.69
C TRP A 32 14.56 -9.37 -34.29
N ASP A 33 13.45 -8.86 -33.77
CA ASP A 33 12.99 -9.12 -32.41
C ASP A 33 11.54 -9.58 -32.50
N SER A 34 11.34 -10.88 -32.30
CA SER A 34 10.01 -11.49 -32.18
C SER A 34 9.52 -11.51 -30.72
N GLY A 35 10.31 -11.04 -29.75
CA GLY A 35 9.91 -10.94 -28.36
C GLY A 35 9.60 -12.29 -27.72
N TYR A 36 8.32 -12.52 -27.40
CA TYR A 36 7.86 -13.79 -26.86
C TYR A 36 7.47 -14.76 -27.98
N VAL A 37 7.69 -16.05 -27.76
CA VAL A 37 7.28 -17.10 -28.69
C VAL A 37 6.57 -18.20 -27.92
N ASN A 38 5.47 -18.72 -28.47
CA ASN A 38 4.58 -19.65 -27.79
C ASN A 38 4.75 -21.10 -28.30
N PRO A 39 4.18 -22.09 -27.59
CA PRO A 39 4.33 -23.48 -27.95
C PRO A 39 3.58 -23.82 -29.25
N GLY A 40 4.28 -24.42 -30.21
CA GLY A 40 3.74 -24.74 -31.55
C GLY A 40 3.98 -23.66 -32.61
N ASP A 41 4.51 -22.51 -32.22
CA ASP A 41 4.76 -21.38 -33.08
C ASP A 41 5.77 -21.69 -34.19
N GLN A 42 5.56 -21.05 -35.34
CA GLN A 42 6.56 -20.92 -36.41
C GLN A 42 6.93 -19.46 -36.57
N VAL A 43 8.10 -19.09 -36.06
CA VAL A 43 8.51 -17.69 -35.86
C VAL A 43 9.93 -17.47 -36.31
N VAL A 44 10.18 -16.28 -36.85
CA VAL A 44 11.53 -15.85 -37.23
C VAL A 44 12.26 -15.42 -35.98
N VAL A 45 13.48 -15.91 -35.80
CA VAL A 45 14.36 -15.54 -34.66
C VAL A 45 15.64 -14.85 -35.09
N GLN A 46 15.91 -14.77 -36.40
CA GLN A 46 17.06 -14.02 -36.89
C GLN A 46 16.89 -13.61 -38.34
N LYS A 47 17.24 -12.36 -38.66
CA LYS A 47 17.34 -11.86 -40.03
C LYS A 47 18.77 -11.46 -40.35
N ILE A 48 19.39 -12.11 -41.33
CA ILE A 48 20.78 -11.86 -41.73
C ILE A 48 20.82 -11.21 -43.10
N LYS A 49 21.38 -10.01 -43.16
CA LYS A 49 21.67 -9.31 -44.42
C LYS A 49 22.99 -9.78 -45.01
N ILE A 50 22.96 -10.09 -46.31
CA ILE A 50 24.13 -10.46 -47.10
C ILE A 50 24.35 -9.42 -48.20
N VAL A 51 25.57 -8.87 -48.29
CA VAL A 51 25.94 -7.90 -49.34
C VAL A 51 27.12 -8.43 -50.14
N ASN A 52 27.06 -8.28 -51.47
CA ASN A 52 28.06 -8.75 -52.44
C ASN A 52 28.18 -10.29 -52.51
N GLY A 53 27.09 -11.02 -52.27
CA GLY A 53 27.07 -12.46 -52.45
C GLY A 53 26.98 -12.85 -53.93
N SER A 54 27.99 -13.50 -54.47
CA SER A 54 27.93 -14.10 -55.82
C SER A 54 28.45 -15.54 -55.82
N SER A 55 28.43 -16.13 -54.64
CA SER A 55 29.07 -17.39 -54.27
C SER A 55 28.05 -18.31 -53.61
N THR A 56 28.24 -19.61 -53.77
CA THR A 56 27.46 -20.63 -53.09
C THR A 56 27.94 -20.80 -51.66
N ILE A 57 27.05 -20.60 -50.69
CA ILE A 57 27.22 -21.12 -49.33
C ILE A 57 27.03 -22.63 -49.43
N ASN A 58 27.90 -23.41 -48.79
CA ASN A 58 27.89 -24.87 -48.85
C ASN A 58 27.38 -25.49 -47.54
N SER A 59 27.58 -24.81 -46.43
CA SER A 59 27.17 -25.28 -45.11
C SER A 59 27.02 -24.12 -44.12
N ILE A 60 26.26 -24.38 -43.07
CA ILE A 60 25.97 -23.44 -42.00
C ILE A 60 26.22 -24.12 -40.65
N SER A 61 26.80 -23.38 -39.71
CA SER A 61 26.78 -23.76 -38.30
C SER A 61 25.79 -22.88 -37.54
N ILE A 62 24.97 -23.49 -36.69
CA ILE A 62 24.00 -22.81 -35.83
C ILE A 62 24.20 -23.33 -34.42
N ARG A 63 24.26 -22.43 -33.43
CA ARG A 63 24.17 -22.79 -32.02
C ARG A 63 23.19 -21.88 -31.31
N ASN A 64 22.42 -22.43 -30.37
CA ASN A 64 21.65 -21.60 -29.45
C ASN A 64 22.54 -21.17 -28.27
N LEU A 65 22.74 -19.87 -28.09
CA LEU A 65 23.39 -19.29 -26.93
C LEU A 65 22.44 -19.15 -25.74
N GLY A 66 21.13 -19.19 -25.99
CA GLY A 66 20.08 -19.18 -24.98
C GLY A 66 19.98 -20.49 -24.18
N THR A 67 18.89 -20.61 -23.43
CA THR A 67 18.63 -21.76 -22.56
C THR A 67 17.81 -22.87 -23.24
N ALA A 68 17.05 -22.55 -24.30
CA ALA A 68 16.29 -23.54 -25.07
C ALA A 68 17.23 -24.57 -25.72
N ASP A 69 16.77 -25.83 -25.76
CA ASP A 69 17.51 -26.96 -26.32
C ASP A 69 16.68 -27.73 -27.37
N GLU A 70 17.19 -28.86 -27.85
CA GLU A 70 16.54 -29.71 -28.85
C GLU A 70 15.16 -30.27 -28.46
N ASN A 71 14.74 -30.17 -27.20
CA ASN A 71 13.39 -30.54 -26.77
C ASN A 71 12.41 -29.36 -26.86
N HIS A 72 12.91 -28.12 -26.91
CA HIS A 72 12.11 -26.90 -26.94
C HIS A 72 11.96 -26.34 -28.36
N ILE A 73 12.96 -26.55 -29.23
CA ILE A 73 12.90 -26.21 -30.66
C ILE A 73 12.89 -27.52 -31.43
N VAL A 74 11.84 -27.77 -32.21
CA VAL A 74 11.65 -29.03 -32.95
C VAL A 74 12.07 -28.94 -34.41
N LYS A 75 12.18 -27.72 -34.95
CA LYS A 75 12.64 -27.48 -36.31
C LYS A 75 13.34 -26.13 -36.44
N ILE A 76 14.35 -26.05 -37.29
CA ILE A 76 14.96 -24.80 -37.74
C ILE A 76 14.73 -24.67 -39.25
N PHE A 77 14.25 -23.51 -39.69
CA PHE A 77 14.05 -23.14 -41.08
C PHE A 77 15.10 -22.12 -41.52
N ILE A 78 15.49 -22.18 -42.79
CA ILE A 78 16.22 -21.09 -43.45
C ILE A 78 15.45 -20.68 -44.69
N ASP A 79 15.08 -19.40 -44.78
CA ASP A 79 14.29 -18.82 -45.87
C ASP A 79 15.02 -17.67 -46.55
N ASP A 80 14.60 -17.34 -47.77
CA ASP A 80 14.97 -16.09 -48.44
C ASP A 80 13.93 -14.97 -48.19
N ASP A 81 14.16 -13.79 -48.76
CA ASP A 81 13.34 -12.59 -48.50
C ASP A 81 11.97 -12.57 -49.23
N ALA A 82 11.54 -13.69 -49.84
CA ALA A 82 10.29 -13.74 -50.60
C ALA A 82 9.06 -14.00 -49.71
N ASP A 83 9.10 -15.05 -48.87
CA ASP A 83 8.02 -15.44 -47.96
C ASP A 83 8.52 -16.52 -46.95
N PRO A 84 8.84 -16.15 -45.69
CA PRO A 84 9.31 -17.12 -44.69
C PRO A 84 8.31 -18.26 -44.45
N PHE A 85 8.81 -19.47 -44.15
CA PHE A 85 8.03 -20.69 -43.86
C PHE A 85 7.23 -21.31 -45.03
N THR A 86 6.94 -20.57 -46.10
CA THR A 86 6.15 -21.11 -47.23
C THR A 86 6.98 -22.02 -48.16
N ASN A 87 8.24 -21.66 -48.44
CA ASN A 87 9.16 -22.45 -49.27
C ASN A 87 10.60 -22.36 -48.74
N PRO A 88 10.90 -23.01 -47.61
CA PRO A 88 12.21 -22.90 -46.99
C PRO A 88 13.32 -23.42 -47.90
N LEU A 89 14.44 -22.69 -47.91
CA LEU A 89 15.67 -23.11 -48.57
C LEU A 89 16.26 -24.36 -47.90
N ALA A 90 16.04 -24.50 -46.59
CA ALA A 90 16.41 -25.68 -45.83
C ALA A 90 15.56 -25.83 -44.56
N GLU A 91 15.38 -27.08 -44.12
CA GLU A 91 14.75 -27.45 -42.86
C GLU A 91 15.63 -28.45 -42.11
N TYR A 92 15.76 -28.27 -40.80
CA TYR A 92 16.55 -29.16 -39.94
C TYR A 92 15.73 -29.60 -38.73
N THR A 93 15.63 -30.92 -38.53
CA THR A 93 14.86 -31.54 -37.43
C THR A 93 15.72 -32.37 -36.47
N ASP A 94 16.93 -32.76 -36.88
CA ASP A 94 17.90 -33.39 -35.97
C ASP A 94 18.71 -32.29 -35.27
N LEU A 95 18.23 -31.89 -34.10
CA LEU A 95 18.75 -30.76 -33.34
C LEU A 95 19.58 -31.18 -32.12
N ALA A 96 19.88 -32.47 -31.95
CA ALA A 96 20.58 -32.99 -30.78
C ALA A 96 21.94 -32.30 -30.55
N GLY A 97 22.09 -31.61 -29.42
CA GLY A 97 23.27 -30.80 -29.13
C GLY A 97 23.21 -29.35 -29.65
N LEU A 98 22.01 -28.80 -29.92
CA LEU A 98 21.79 -27.43 -30.41
C LEU A 98 22.60 -26.37 -29.66
N ARG A 99 22.68 -26.49 -28.33
CA ARG A 99 23.43 -25.55 -27.47
C ARG A 99 24.96 -25.68 -27.60
N SER A 100 25.45 -26.83 -28.05
CA SER A 100 26.87 -27.07 -28.31
C SER A 100 27.29 -26.67 -29.74
N GLY A 101 26.31 -26.48 -30.62
CA GLY A 101 26.47 -26.08 -32.01
C GLY A 101 26.38 -27.24 -32.99
N LEU A 102 25.58 -27.03 -34.02
CA LEU A 102 25.27 -27.96 -35.08
C LEU A 102 25.89 -27.47 -36.38
N HIS A 103 26.13 -28.39 -37.31
CA HIS A 103 26.67 -28.07 -38.63
C HIS A 103 25.88 -28.80 -39.70
N PHE A 104 25.30 -28.04 -40.62
CA PHE A 104 24.38 -28.53 -41.63
C PHE A 104 24.89 -28.22 -43.04
N ALA A 105 24.63 -29.13 -43.98
CA ALA A 105 24.81 -28.82 -45.40
C ALA A 105 23.74 -27.82 -45.84
N PHE A 106 24.14 -26.79 -46.57
CA PHE A 106 23.26 -25.70 -47.00
C PHE A 106 23.78 -25.18 -48.33
N ASP A 107 23.21 -25.66 -49.45
CA ASP A 107 23.69 -25.37 -50.82
C ASP A 107 22.93 -24.19 -51.43
N TYR A 108 23.20 -22.98 -50.92
CA TYR A 108 22.49 -21.76 -51.31
C TYR A 108 23.37 -20.85 -52.17
N THR A 109 22.90 -20.58 -53.39
CA THR A 109 23.57 -19.62 -54.29
C THR A 109 23.11 -18.21 -53.96
N VAL A 110 23.99 -17.43 -53.32
CA VAL A 110 23.63 -16.07 -52.90
C VAL A 110 23.44 -15.16 -54.13
N PRO A 111 22.29 -14.48 -54.27
CA PRO A 111 22.06 -13.53 -55.35
C PRO A 111 23.03 -12.35 -55.32
N SER A 112 23.46 -11.89 -56.49
CA SER A 112 24.30 -10.70 -56.61
C SER A 112 23.61 -9.47 -56.05
N GLY A 113 24.32 -8.70 -55.21
CA GLY A 113 23.79 -7.48 -54.59
C GLY A 113 23.50 -7.69 -53.11
N THR A 114 22.38 -7.13 -52.65
CA THR A 114 21.88 -7.31 -51.28
C THR A 114 20.81 -8.39 -51.29
N SER A 115 20.92 -9.35 -50.37
CA SER A 115 19.90 -10.38 -50.10
C SER A 115 19.75 -10.56 -48.59
N TYR A 116 18.70 -11.25 -48.18
CA TYR A 116 18.43 -11.58 -46.79
C TYR A 116 18.22 -13.08 -46.65
N LEU A 117 18.69 -13.63 -45.53
CA LEU A 117 18.31 -14.94 -45.05
C LEU A 117 17.57 -14.76 -43.74
N TRP A 118 16.45 -15.46 -43.61
CA TRP A 118 15.66 -15.52 -42.39
C TRP A 118 15.89 -16.88 -41.76
N ILE A 119 16.11 -16.91 -40.46
CA ILE A 119 16.22 -18.13 -39.69
C ILE A 119 14.98 -18.18 -38.80
N GLY A 120 14.16 -19.18 -39.02
CA GLY A 120 12.96 -19.42 -38.23
C GLY A 120 13.08 -20.70 -37.41
N VAL A 121 12.20 -20.83 -36.44
CA VAL A 121 12.08 -22.01 -35.58
C VAL A 121 10.64 -22.49 -35.52
N GLU A 122 10.46 -23.77 -35.30
CA GLU A 122 9.21 -24.35 -34.80
C GLU A 122 9.40 -24.69 -33.33
N ILE A 123 8.57 -24.11 -32.46
CA ILE A 123 8.61 -24.37 -31.01
C ILE A 123 7.89 -25.68 -30.71
N ALA A 124 8.41 -26.44 -29.75
CA ALA A 124 7.78 -27.66 -29.27
C ALA A 124 6.38 -27.39 -28.68
N GLY A 125 5.54 -28.42 -28.62
CA GLY A 125 4.20 -28.32 -28.03
C GLY A 125 4.22 -28.00 -26.53
N ALA A 126 3.07 -27.54 -26.03
CA ALA A 126 2.91 -27.03 -24.66
C ALA A 126 3.28 -28.02 -23.53
N ASP A 127 3.34 -29.32 -23.82
CA ASP A 127 3.75 -30.37 -22.87
C ASP A 127 5.27 -30.48 -22.69
N GLN A 128 6.06 -29.93 -23.62
CA GLN A 128 7.52 -29.98 -23.63
C GLN A 128 8.18 -28.70 -23.12
N VAL A 129 7.43 -27.60 -23.00
CA VAL A 129 7.94 -26.28 -22.60
C VAL A 129 7.45 -25.89 -21.20
N ALA A 130 8.35 -25.39 -20.36
CA ALA A 130 7.99 -24.89 -19.04
C ALA A 130 7.65 -23.39 -19.06
N GLY A 131 8.23 -22.64 -20.00
CA GLY A 131 8.18 -21.19 -20.09
C GLY A 131 9.41 -20.55 -19.43
N GLY A 132 9.95 -19.50 -20.06
CA GLY A 132 11.16 -18.78 -19.65
C GLY A 132 12.46 -19.29 -20.27
N GLU A 133 12.39 -20.31 -21.14
CA GLU A 133 13.52 -20.71 -21.98
C GLU A 133 13.83 -19.63 -23.04
N THR A 134 15.08 -19.46 -23.43
CA THR A 134 15.48 -18.40 -24.39
C THR A 134 16.11 -18.94 -25.65
N ILE A 135 15.87 -18.24 -26.75
CA ILE A 135 16.46 -18.47 -28.06
C ILE A 135 17.38 -17.29 -28.35
N GLN A 136 18.62 -17.59 -28.73
CA GLN A 136 19.58 -16.59 -29.21
C GLN A 136 20.56 -17.29 -30.13
N PHE A 137 20.32 -17.20 -31.43
CA PHE A 137 21.15 -17.94 -32.38
C PHE A 137 22.48 -17.25 -32.64
N GLU A 138 23.54 -18.06 -32.67
CA GLU A 138 24.81 -17.67 -33.27
C GLU A 138 25.07 -18.53 -34.50
N VAL A 139 25.22 -17.87 -35.64
CA VAL A 139 25.31 -18.50 -36.95
C VAL A 139 26.63 -18.22 -37.64
N ARG A 140 27.10 -19.20 -38.41
CA ARG A 140 28.29 -19.08 -39.25
C ARG A 140 28.11 -19.78 -40.58
N PHE A 141 28.39 -19.07 -41.67
CA PHE A 141 28.29 -19.59 -43.04
C PHE A 141 29.66 -19.98 -43.59
N TYR A 142 29.69 -21.07 -44.34
CA TYR A 142 30.88 -21.62 -44.97
C TYR A 142 30.64 -21.75 -46.47
N ALA A 143 31.54 -21.16 -47.25
CA ALA A 143 31.60 -21.32 -48.69
C ALA A 143 32.98 -21.83 -49.08
N SER A 144 33.13 -22.36 -50.30
CA SER A 144 34.44 -22.77 -50.82
C SER A 144 35.47 -21.64 -50.84
N THR A 145 35.03 -20.38 -50.85
CA THR A 145 35.86 -19.19 -51.02
C THR A 145 35.99 -18.31 -49.77
N TYR A 146 35.19 -18.54 -48.73
CA TYR A 146 35.25 -17.78 -47.46
C TYR A 146 34.52 -18.49 -46.32
N THR A 147 34.71 -17.99 -45.10
CA THR A 147 33.89 -18.32 -43.94
C THR A 147 33.47 -17.02 -43.29
N SER A 148 32.19 -16.87 -42.97
CA SER A 148 31.69 -15.67 -42.29
C SER A 148 32.28 -15.59 -40.86
N PRO A 149 32.28 -14.39 -40.24
CA PRO A 149 32.33 -14.31 -38.79
C PRO A 149 31.12 -15.02 -38.17
N TYR A 150 31.17 -15.26 -36.86
CA TYR A 150 29.98 -15.60 -36.10
C TYR A 150 29.05 -14.38 -36.07
N ILE A 151 27.77 -14.62 -36.37
CA ILE A 151 26.71 -13.63 -36.42
C ILE A 151 25.78 -14.00 -35.27
N VAL A 152 25.86 -13.24 -34.19
CA VAL A 152 25.01 -13.41 -33.02
C VAL A 152 23.76 -12.59 -33.26
N ASP A 153 22.61 -13.21 -33.01
CA ASP A 153 21.33 -12.53 -32.91
C ASP A 153 21.37 -11.50 -31.76
N GLY A 154 21.02 -10.26 -32.09
CA GLY A 154 21.05 -9.13 -31.17
C GLY A 154 19.91 -9.13 -30.14
N SER A 155 18.77 -9.75 -30.48
CA SER A 155 17.52 -9.65 -29.74
C SER A 155 16.98 -11.05 -29.41
N PRO A 156 17.40 -11.66 -28.29
CA PRO A 156 16.99 -13.02 -27.95
C PRO A 156 15.49 -13.11 -27.65
N GLU A 157 14.83 -14.14 -28.16
CA GLU A 157 13.44 -14.46 -27.83
C GLU A 157 13.30 -15.24 -26.52
N GLU A 158 12.15 -15.09 -25.87
CA GLU A 158 11.74 -15.88 -24.70
C GLU A 158 10.56 -16.79 -25.06
N ILE A 159 10.71 -18.09 -24.86
CA ILE A 159 9.61 -19.06 -24.99
C ILE A 159 8.66 -18.82 -23.82
N PHE A 160 7.49 -18.27 -24.09
CA PHE A 160 6.41 -18.15 -23.13
C PHE A 160 5.51 -19.38 -23.23
N LYS A 161 4.78 -19.68 -22.16
CA LYS A 161 3.99 -20.92 -22.10
C LYS A 161 2.70 -20.82 -22.92
N GLY A 162 2.28 -19.63 -23.31
CA GLY A 162 0.99 -19.32 -23.92
C GLY A 162 0.02 -18.59 -22.98
N GLY A 163 -1.03 -18.02 -23.58
CA GLY A 163 -1.98 -17.10 -22.97
C GLY A 163 -1.58 -15.65 -23.22
N PHE A 164 -1.68 -14.80 -22.20
CA PHE A 164 -1.24 -13.40 -22.28
C PHE A 164 0.14 -13.21 -21.65
N GLU A 165 1.10 -12.77 -22.43
CA GLU A 165 2.51 -12.60 -22.05
C GLU A 165 2.66 -11.40 -21.11
N ARG A 166 1.85 -10.35 -21.31
CA ARG A 166 1.89 -9.13 -20.50
C ARG A 166 0.63 -8.98 -19.66
N LYS A 167 0.85 -8.65 -18.38
CA LYS A 167 -0.20 -8.42 -17.38
C LYS A 167 0.09 -7.16 -16.59
N ARG A 168 -0.95 -6.35 -16.36
CA ARG A 168 -0.83 -5.10 -15.59
C ARG A 168 -2.06 -4.88 -14.72
N ASP A 169 -1.82 -4.48 -13.48
CA ASP A 169 -2.87 -4.08 -12.53
C ASP A 169 -2.94 -2.55 -12.46
N ASP A 170 -4.11 -2.00 -12.75
CA ASP A 170 -4.45 -0.57 -12.65
C ASP A 170 -5.65 -0.39 -11.69
N SER A 171 -5.71 -1.22 -10.65
CA SER A 171 -6.79 -1.22 -9.66
C SER A 171 -6.96 0.16 -8.98
N PRO A 172 -8.20 0.55 -8.65
CA PRO A 172 -8.45 1.84 -8.02
C PRO A 172 -7.83 1.93 -6.63
N SER A 173 -7.55 3.16 -6.17
CA SER A 173 -7.12 3.40 -4.79
C SER A 173 -8.08 2.77 -3.78
N PRO A 174 -7.60 2.35 -2.58
CA PRO A 174 -8.45 1.87 -1.51
C PRO A 174 -9.61 2.84 -1.20
N ARG A 175 -10.80 2.27 -0.99
CA ARG A 175 -12.01 3.02 -0.60
C ARG A 175 -12.77 2.27 0.50
N TYR A 176 -13.64 3.00 1.18
CA TYR A 176 -14.64 2.41 2.05
C TYR A 176 -15.92 2.15 1.26
N LEU A 177 -16.55 1.02 1.52
CA LEU A 177 -17.80 0.60 0.87
C LEU A 177 -18.88 0.42 1.93
N ASN A 178 -20.08 0.89 1.68
CA ASN A 178 -21.22 0.71 2.57
C ASN A 178 -22.25 -0.24 1.98
N PRO A 179 -23.16 -0.78 2.81
CA PRO A 179 -24.28 -1.56 2.32
C PRO A 179 -25.07 -0.81 1.23
N ASN A 180 -25.36 -1.52 0.14
CA ASN A 180 -26.03 -1.07 -1.09
C ASN A 180 -25.19 -0.23 -2.06
N ASP A 181 -23.89 -0.03 -1.79
CA ASP A 181 -22.99 0.48 -2.83
C ASP A 181 -22.95 -0.53 -3.98
N ALA A 182 -23.35 -0.07 -5.17
CA ALA A 182 -23.53 -0.92 -6.35
C ALA A 182 -22.47 -0.66 -7.40
N ASP A 183 -22.10 -1.71 -8.13
CA ASP A 183 -21.14 -1.67 -9.25
C ASP A 183 -19.82 -0.97 -8.89
N VAL A 184 -19.33 -1.15 -7.66
CA VAL A 184 -18.08 -0.52 -7.22
C VAL A 184 -16.90 -1.27 -7.83
N LEU A 185 -16.10 -0.57 -8.65
CA LEU A 185 -14.85 -1.09 -9.18
C LEU A 185 -13.87 -1.42 -8.05
N VAL A 186 -13.47 -2.67 -7.95
CA VAL A 186 -12.48 -3.16 -6.97
C VAL A 186 -11.21 -3.70 -7.60
N GLN A 187 -11.23 -4.02 -8.90
CA GLN A 187 -10.02 -4.38 -9.65
C GLN A 187 -10.14 -3.99 -11.12
N ARG A 188 -9.03 -3.51 -11.69
CA ARG A 188 -8.86 -3.30 -13.13
C ARG A 188 -7.56 -3.93 -13.57
N ALA A 189 -7.65 -4.92 -14.45
CA ALA A 189 -6.54 -5.67 -14.98
C ALA A 189 -6.44 -5.49 -16.49
N PHE A 190 -5.22 -5.53 -17.01
CA PHE A 190 -4.93 -5.56 -18.44
C PHE A 190 -4.13 -6.81 -18.77
N PHE A 191 -4.49 -7.44 -19.89
CA PHE A 191 -3.85 -8.61 -20.44
C PHE A 191 -3.56 -8.35 -21.92
N THR A 192 -2.34 -8.61 -22.39
CA THR A 192 -1.95 -8.42 -23.79
C THR A 192 -1.31 -9.71 -24.29
N ASP A 193 -1.82 -10.15 -25.43
CA ASP A 193 -1.26 -11.17 -26.32
C ASP A 193 -0.12 -10.46 -27.07
N ASP A 194 1.13 -10.81 -26.80
CA ASP A 194 2.31 -10.07 -27.30
C ASP A 194 3.39 -11.09 -27.69
N ASP A 195 3.03 -12.03 -28.55
CA ASP A 195 3.94 -13.04 -29.07
C ASP A 195 4.34 -12.77 -30.54
N GLY A 196 5.22 -13.62 -31.07
CA GLY A 196 5.79 -13.46 -32.40
C GLY A 196 4.89 -13.95 -33.54
N ASN A 197 3.66 -14.40 -33.26
CA ASN A 197 2.76 -15.04 -34.22
C ASN A 197 1.38 -14.32 -34.26
N ASP A 198 0.60 -14.49 -35.33
CA ASP A 198 -0.68 -13.76 -35.49
C ASP A 198 -1.90 -14.49 -34.83
N THR A 199 -1.69 -15.38 -33.86
CA THR A 199 -2.72 -16.28 -33.30
C THR A 199 -3.33 -15.72 -32.03
N GLY A 200 -4.57 -15.28 -32.13
CA GLY A 200 -5.27 -14.74 -30.98
C GLY A 200 -5.62 -15.74 -29.86
N VAL A 201 -5.61 -15.25 -28.61
CA VAL A 201 -5.99 -16.01 -27.40
C VAL A 201 -7.51 -16.13 -27.20
N THR A 202 -7.99 -17.31 -26.81
CA THR A 202 -9.39 -17.55 -26.42
C THR A 202 -9.56 -17.54 -24.90
N ILE A 203 -10.47 -16.73 -24.35
CA ILE A 203 -10.85 -16.79 -22.92
C ILE A 203 -12.04 -17.75 -22.75
N THR A 204 -11.83 -18.85 -22.03
CA THR A 204 -12.87 -19.86 -21.76
C THR A 204 -13.59 -19.62 -20.43
N LYS A 205 -12.87 -19.15 -19.40
CA LYS A 205 -13.43 -18.75 -18.11
C LYS A 205 -12.75 -17.51 -17.55
N VAL A 206 -13.53 -16.70 -16.86
CA VAL A 206 -13.07 -15.63 -15.96
C VAL A 206 -13.44 -16.02 -14.54
N MET A 207 -12.47 -16.01 -13.62
CA MET A 207 -12.66 -16.41 -12.23
C MET A 207 -12.24 -15.27 -11.32
N VAL A 208 -13.09 -14.94 -10.35
CA VAL A 208 -12.83 -13.89 -9.36
C VAL A 208 -12.84 -14.51 -7.97
N SER A 209 -11.78 -14.27 -7.21
CA SER A 209 -11.64 -14.78 -5.83
C SER A 209 -11.41 -13.61 -4.89
N ASN A 210 -11.98 -13.64 -3.67
CA ASN A 210 -11.60 -12.70 -2.62
C ASN A 210 -10.42 -13.26 -1.81
N LEU A 211 -9.41 -12.43 -1.56
CA LEU A 211 -8.21 -12.77 -0.80
C LEU A 211 -8.30 -12.32 0.68
N GLU A 212 -9.35 -11.60 1.03
CA GLU A 212 -9.57 -11.01 2.36
C GLU A 212 -10.86 -11.52 3.00
N ASN A 213 -11.22 -11.03 4.17
CA ASN A 213 -12.24 -11.65 5.03
C ASN A 213 -13.71 -11.32 4.70
N ALA A 214 -14.01 -10.54 3.65
CA ALA A 214 -15.40 -10.39 3.21
C ALA A 214 -15.94 -11.72 2.66
N ASP A 215 -17.15 -12.08 3.07
CA ASP A 215 -17.79 -13.35 2.73
C ASP A 215 -19.01 -13.16 1.81
N SER A 216 -19.65 -14.27 1.47
CA SER A 216 -20.85 -14.28 0.62
C SER A 216 -22.06 -13.53 1.21
N GLY A 217 -22.10 -13.29 2.52
CA GLY A 217 -23.09 -12.41 3.14
C GLY A 217 -22.80 -10.92 2.93
N ASP A 218 -21.55 -10.58 2.58
CA ASP A 218 -21.14 -9.20 2.38
C ASP A 218 -21.36 -8.68 0.96
N ILE A 219 -21.52 -9.55 -0.02
CA ILE A 219 -21.61 -9.20 -1.45
C ILE A 219 -22.94 -9.67 -2.03
N ALA A 220 -23.69 -8.73 -2.61
CA ALA A 220 -24.95 -9.01 -3.31
C ALA A 220 -24.70 -9.53 -4.73
N ASP A 221 -23.70 -8.99 -5.41
CA ASP A 221 -23.42 -9.25 -6.82
C ASP A 221 -21.95 -9.01 -7.14
N VAL A 222 -21.40 -9.83 -8.03
CA VAL A 222 -20.08 -9.65 -8.63
C VAL A 222 -20.30 -9.49 -10.12
N LYS A 223 -19.88 -8.34 -10.65
CA LYS A 223 -19.94 -8.00 -12.07
C LYS A 223 -18.54 -7.99 -12.66
N VAL A 224 -18.39 -8.57 -13.83
CA VAL A 224 -17.16 -8.58 -14.62
C VAL A 224 -17.43 -7.95 -15.97
N GLU A 225 -16.62 -6.97 -16.33
CA GLU A 225 -16.58 -6.40 -17.68
C GLU A 225 -15.26 -6.76 -18.35
N VAL A 226 -15.34 -7.31 -19.56
CA VAL A 226 -14.19 -7.52 -20.45
C VAL A 226 -14.33 -6.53 -21.60
N THR A 227 -13.32 -5.70 -21.87
CA THR A 227 -13.31 -4.73 -22.96
C THR A 227 -12.13 -4.96 -23.89
N VAL A 228 -12.41 -5.04 -25.19
CA VAL A 228 -11.41 -5.08 -26.26
C VAL A 228 -11.96 -4.29 -27.47
N ASP A 229 -11.12 -3.51 -28.14
CA ASP A 229 -11.47 -2.73 -29.34
C ASP A 229 -12.77 -1.89 -29.22
N GLY A 230 -13.02 -1.35 -28.02
CA GLY A 230 -14.22 -0.56 -27.73
C GLY A 230 -15.53 -1.35 -27.57
N THR A 231 -15.48 -2.68 -27.62
CA THR A 231 -16.61 -3.55 -27.29
C THR A 231 -16.47 -4.03 -25.85
N THR A 232 -17.53 -3.87 -25.05
CA THR A 232 -17.61 -4.39 -23.67
C THR A 232 -18.54 -5.59 -23.61
N TYR A 233 -18.07 -6.65 -22.97
CA TYR A 233 -18.78 -7.88 -22.67
C TYR A 233 -19.00 -7.91 -21.15
N GLU A 234 -20.25 -8.04 -20.71
CA GLU A 234 -20.62 -7.95 -19.30
C GLU A 234 -21.20 -9.28 -18.79
N ALA A 235 -20.75 -9.75 -17.64
CA ALA A 235 -21.38 -10.85 -16.91
C ALA A 235 -21.54 -10.47 -15.44
N HIS A 236 -22.58 -10.99 -14.79
CA HIS A 236 -22.79 -10.78 -13.35
C HIS A 236 -23.37 -12.01 -12.68
N LYS A 237 -23.02 -12.22 -11.40
CA LYS A 237 -23.50 -13.32 -10.58
C LYS A 237 -23.60 -12.86 -9.14
N ALA A 238 -24.75 -13.13 -8.51
CA ALA A 238 -24.87 -13.10 -7.06
C ALA A 238 -24.02 -14.24 -6.48
N PRO A 239 -22.93 -13.94 -5.73
CA PRO A 239 -22.11 -14.98 -5.16
C PRO A 239 -22.93 -15.72 -4.08
N ALA A 240 -23.12 -17.02 -4.25
CA ALA A 240 -23.46 -17.88 -3.11
C ALA A 240 -22.19 -18.07 -2.26
N ALA A 241 -21.89 -19.26 -1.75
CA ALA A 241 -20.62 -19.53 -1.03
C ALA A 241 -19.33 -19.30 -1.86
N GLU A 242 -19.45 -18.97 -3.15
CA GLU A 242 -18.36 -18.81 -4.11
C GLU A 242 -17.48 -17.56 -3.90
N TRP A 243 -17.80 -16.69 -2.93
CA TRP A 243 -17.01 -15.51 -2.55
C TRP A 243 -16.22 -15.69 -1.25
N ASP A 244 -16.45 -16.79 -0.52
CA ASP A 244 -15.73 -17.05 0.71
C ASP A 244 -14.23 -17.27 0.42
N VAL A 245 -13.36 -17.02 1.40
CA VAL A 245 -11.90 -17.09 1.21
C VAL A 245 -11.47 -18.44 0.66
N GLY A 246 -10.89 -18.43 -0.55
CA GLY A 246 -10.39 -19.61 -1.24
C GLY A 246 -11.37 -20.23 -2.24
N ASP A 247 -12.62 -19.76 -2.28
CA ASP A 247 -13.57 -20.04 -3.34
C ASP A 247 -13.50 -18.97 -4.45
N ARG A 248 -14.15 -19.25 -5.58
CA ARG A 248 -14.12 -18.38 -6.77
C ARG A 248 -15.48 -18.30 -7.44
N VAL A 249 -15.87 -17.10 -7.82
CA VAL A 249 -16.99 -16.86 -8.73
C VAL A 249 -16.51 -17.12 -10.14
N VAL A 250 -17.12 -18.09 -10.82
CA VAL A 250 -16.68 -18.54 -12.15
C VAL A 250 -17.67 -18.06 -13.22
N PHE A 251 -17.18 -17.33 -14.21
CA PHE A 251 -17.92 -16.92 -15.40
C PHE A 251 -17.41 -17.70 -16.62
N SER A 252 -18.29 -18.40 -17.31
CA SER A 252 -18.00 -19.01 -18.61
C SER A 252 -18.11 -17.98 -19.73
N SER A 253 -17.50 -18.24 -20.89
CA SER A 253 -17.58 -17.34 -22.06
C SER A 253 -19.02 -17.04 -22.53
N THR A 254 -19.97 -17.93 -22.22
CA THR A 254 -21.40 -17.77 -22.53
C THR A 254 -22.21 -17.04 -21.46
N ASP A 255 -21.63 -16.75 -20.29
CA ASP A 255 -22.29 -15.96 -19.24
C ASP A 255 -22.27 -14.46 -19.56
N PHE A 256 -21.43 -14.03 -20.50
CA PHE A 256 -21.30 -12.63 -20.91
C PHE A 256 -22.38 -12.21 -21.91
N THR A 257 -22.77 -10.94 -21.85
CA THR A 257 -23.66 -10.30 -22.82
C THR A 257 -22.97 -9.08 -23.44
N PRO A 258 -22.69 -9.09 -24.78
CA PRO A 258 -22.73 -10.27 -25.64
C PRO A 258 -21.77 -11.37 -25.16
N ASN A 259 -21.90 -12.59 -25.70
CA ASN A 259 -20.95 -13.67 -25.39
C ASN A 259 -19.52 -13.24 -25.78
N LEU A 260 -18.51 -13.72 -25.05
CA LEU A 260 -17.12 -13.48 -25.43
C LEU A 260 -16.85 -14.02 -26.84
N PRO A 261 -15.98 -13.36 -27.63
CA PRO A 261 -15.63 -13.81 -28.97
C PRO A 261 -14.90 -15.16 -28.91
N ALA A 262 -14.89 -15.88 -30.04
CA ALA A 262 -14.22 -17.17 -30.14
C ALA A 262 -12.71 -17.07 -29.95
N ALA A 263 -12.11 -15.94 -30.29
CA ALA A 263 -10.73 -15.55 -29.99
C ALA A 263 -10.68 -14.03 -29.88
N PHE A 264 -9.84 -13.53 -28.99
CA PHE A 264 -9.44 -12.12 -28.97
C PHE A 264 -8.36 -11.92 -30.03
N PRO A 265 -8.29 -10.76 -30.70
CA PRO A 265 -7.25 -10.52 -31.69
C PRO A 265 -5.87 -10.59 -31.04
N ASP A 266 -4.90 -11.07 -31.80
CA ASP A 266 -3.48 -10.94 -31.49
C ASP A 266 -3.09 -9.44 -31.34
N ASP A 267 -2.04 -9.17 -30.57
CA ASP A 267 -1.56 -7.83 -30.16
C ASP A 267 -2.60 -6.99 -29.36
N ALA A 268 -3.79 -7.52 -29.07
CA ALA A 268 -4.85 -6.75 -28.45
C ALA A 268 -4.68 -6.66 -26.93
N GLU A 269 -4.75 -5.44 -26.40
CA GLU A 269 -4.85 -5.22 -24.96
C GLU A 269 -6.32 -5.39 -24.50
N ILE A 270 -6.56 -6.41 -23.68
CA ILE A 270 -7.84 -6.69 -23.07
C ILE A 270 -7.86 -6.07 -21.68
N LYS A 271 -8.87 -5.24 -21.43
CA LYS A 271 -9.17 -4.69 -20.10
C LYS A 271 -10.22 -5.54 -19.42
N VAL A 272 -9.95 -6.02 -18.21
CA VAL A 272 -10.90 -6.75 -17.37
C VAL A 272 -11.15 -5.96 -16.09
N GLU A 273 -12.40 -5.59 -15.84
CA GLU A 273 -12.84 -4.87 -14.66
C GLU A 273 -13.71 -5.77 -13.79
N VAL A 274 -13.44 -5.79 -12.49
CA VAL A 274 -14.24 -6.50 -11.48
C VAL A 274 -14.91 -5.45 -10.61
N MET A 275 -16.24 -5.53 -10.56
CA MET A 275 -17.10 -4.68 -9.75
C MET A 275 -17.89 -5.53 -8.76
N VAL A 276 -18.20 -4.93 -7.61
CA VAL A 276 -19.01 -5.59 -6.57
C VAL A 276 -20.18 -4.70 -6.18
N THR A 277 -21.30 -5.33 -5.84
CA THR A 277 -22.40 -4.70 -5.11
C THR A 277 -22.38 -5.21 -3.68
N VAL A 278 -22.31 -4.32 -2.70
CA VAL A 278 -22.19 -4.69 -1.27
C VAL A 278 -23.57 -4.99 -0.68
N ALA A 279 -23.75 -6.21 -0.18
CA ALA A 279 -24.92 -6.62 0.61
C ALA A 279 -24.70 -6.41 2.12
N GLY A 280 -23.45 -6.53 2.57
CA GLY A 280 -23.06 -6.77 3.95
C GLY A 280 -23.36 -5.64 4.91
N THR A 281 -23.76 -6.02 6.11
CA THR A 281 -23.83 -5.14 7.29
C THR A 281 -22.66 -5.37 8.24
N THR A 282 -21.67 -6.19 7.87
CA THR A 282 -20.57 -6.54 8.76
C THR A 282 -19.45 -5.52 8.64
N ASP A 283 -19.18 -4.82 9.74
CA ASP A 283 -18.19 -3.74 9.76
C ASP A 283 -16.75 -4.29 9.63
N LYS A 284 -15.92 -3.57 8.87
CA LYS A 284 -14.47 -3.78 8.70
C LYS A 284 -14.07 -5.09 8.01
N HIS A 285 -14.99 -5.73 7.31
CA HIS A 285 -14.64 -6.76 6.34
C HIS A 285 -13.92 -6.14 5.14
N LYS A 286 -13.06 -6.91 4.48
CA LYS A 286 -12.16 -6.39 3.45
C LYS A 286 -12.30 -7.18 2.16
N ILE A 287 -12.07 -6.47 1.05
CA ILE A 287 -12.08 -7.01 -0.31
C ILE A 287 -10.73 -6.72 -0.95
N ARG A 288 -10.07 -7.76 -1.43
CA ARG A 288 -8.95 -7.67 -2.39
C ARG A 288 -9.07 -8.85 -3.31
N THR A 289 -9.27 -8.61 -4.60
CA THR A 289 -9.60 -9.69 -5.53
C THR A 289 -8.36 -10.27 -6.19
N GLU A 290 -8.44 -11.55 -6.54
CA GLU A 290 -7.60 -12.19 -7.55
C GLU A 290 -8.45 -12.52 -8.76
N LEU A 291 -8.09 -11.96 -9.90
CA LEU A 291 -8.66 -12.28 -11.20
C LEU A 291 -7.83 -13.41 -11.82
N THR A 292 -8.49 -14.45 -12.30
CA THR A 292 -7.84 -15.54 -13.03
C THR A 292 -8.56 -15.83 -14.33
N LEU A 293 -7.82 -15.85 -15.44
CA LEU A 293 -8.31 -16.23 -16.76
C LEU A 293 -7.90 -17.68 -17.05
N GLU A 294 -8.85 -18.48 -17.53
CA GLU A 294 -8.58 -19.77 -18.16
C GLU A 294 -8.65 -19.55 -19.67
N THR A 295 -7.52 -19.67 -20.34
CA THR A 295 -7.37 -19.38 -21.77
C THR A 295 -7.00 -20.61 -22.57
N THR A 296 -7.20 -20.56 -23.88
CA THR A 296 -6.65 -21.54 -24.83
C THR A 296 -6.04 -20.82 -26.00
N GLU A 297 -4.88 -21.29 -26.42
CA GLU A 297 -4.12 -20.76 -27.55
C GLU A 297 -3.29 -21.92 -28.12
N ALA A 298 -3.22 -22.02 -29.45
CA ALA A 298 -2.72 -23.18 -30.17
C ALA A 298 -3.24 -24.52 -29.60
N ASP A 299 -2.39 -25.26 -28.89
CA ASP A 299 -2.62 -26.64 -28.43
C ASP A 299 -2.86 -26.79 -26.91
N GLY A 300 -2.88 -25.71 -26.14
CA GLY A 300 -2.84 -25.78 -24.67
C GLY A 300 -3.90 -24.94 -23.95
N PRO A 301 -4.48 -25.44 -22.84
CA PRO A 301 -5.16 -24.60 -21.87
C PRO A 301 -4.16 -23.96 -20.91
N TYR A 302 -4.31 -22.67 -20.67
CA TYR A 302 -3.48 -21.89 -19.76
C TYR A 302 -4.32 -21.24 -18.68
N GLN A 303 -3.67 -21.00 -17.54
CA GLN A 303 -4.31 -20.31 -16.42
C GLN A 303 -3.41 -19.19 -15.96
N GLN A 304 -3.92 -17.97 -15.97
CA GLN A 304 -3.15 -16.78 -15.64
C GLN A 304 -3.91 -15.93 -14.63
N SER A 305 -3.26 -15.63 -13.51
CA SER A 305 -3.84 -14.82 -12.46
C SER A 305 -3.15 -13.47 -12.30
N LEU A 306 -3.90 -12.52 -11.77
CA LEU A 306 -3.44 -11.20 -11.36
C LEU A 306 -4.21 -10.75 -10.10
N GLN A 307 -3.48 -10.41 -9.04
CA GLN A 307 -4.04 -9.91 -7.79
C GLN A 307 -4.16 -8.39 -7.82
N ALA A 308 -5.26 -7.86 -7.29
CA ALA A 308 -5.41 -6.42 -7.09
C ALA A 308 -4.35 -5.91 -6.10
N SER A 309 -3.72 -4.78 -6.42
CA SER A 309 -2.72 -4.13 -5.56
C SER A 309 -3.32 -3.42 -4.35
N THR A 310 -4.64 -3.19 -4.34
CA THR A 310 -5.35 -2.40 -3.32
C THR A 310 -6.34 -3.24 -2.53
N THR A 311 -6.75 -2.75 -1.36
CA THR A 311 -7.71 -3.42 -0.47
C THR A 311 -8.80 -2.44 -0.09
N HIS A 312 -10.04 -2.79 -0.38
CA HIS A 312 -11.22 -2.02 0.00
C HIS A 312 -11.74 -2.51 1.36
N THR A 313 -12.36 -1.61 2.12
CA THR A 313 -12.90 -1.94 3.45
C THR A 313 -14.40 -1.69 3.46
N ILE A 314 -15.17 -2.73 3.72
CA ILE A 314 -16.61 -2.60 3.98
C ILE A 314 -16.78 -1.97 5.37
N ARG A 315 -17.59 -0.92 5.45
CA ARG A 315 -17.98 -0.28 6.70
C ARG A 315 -19.48 -0.36 6.85
N VAL A 316 -19.94 -0.52 8.08
CA VAL A 316 -21.30 -0.07 8.37
C VAL A 316 -21.35 1.43 8.09
N GLN A 317 -22.42 1.89 7.46
CA GLN A 317 -22.72 3.30 7.16
C GLN A 317 -22.38 4.25 8.33
N GLY A 318 -22.27 5.55 8.07
CA GLY A 318 -21.85 6.55 9.04
C GLY A 318 -20.42 7.03 8.80
N PHE A 319 -19.58 7.12 9.84
CA PHE A 319 -18.23 7.66 9.68
C PHE A 319 -17.17 6.58 9.39
N GLU A 320 -16.56 6.66 8.22
CA GLU A 320 -15.52 5.74 7.73
C GLU A 320 -14.19 5.93 8.47
N LYS A 321 -13.96 7.08 9.11
CA LYS A 321 -12.77 7.27 9.93
C LYS A 321 -13.06 8.10 11.16
N THR A 322 -12.50 7.67 12.28
CA THR A 322 -12.47 8.45 13.52
C THR A 322 -11.06 8.48 14.07
N GLN A 323 -10.57 9.65 14.43
CA GLN A 323 -9.21 9.85 14.89
C GLN A 323 -9.19 10.71 16.15
N GLU A 324 -8.41 10.27 17.12
CA GLU A 324 -7.98 11.08 18.25
C GLU A 324 -6.81 11.97 17.79
N ILE A 325 -6.93 13.28 17.99
CA ILE A 325 -5.91 14.26 17.59
C ILE A 325 -5.68 15.33 18.67
N SER A 326 -5.80 14.94 19.95
CA SER A 326 -5.63 15.90 21.05
C SER A 326 -4.17 16.31 21.23
N ASP A 327 -3.98 17.51 21.79
CA ASP A 327 -2.69 17.87 22.32
C ASP A 327 -2.48 17.16 23.67
N PRO A 328 -1.26 16.70 23.98
CA PRO A 328 -0.95 16.15 25.28
C PRO A 328 -1.08 17.24 26.36
N VAL A 329 -1.25 16.81 27.61
CA VAL A 329 -1.12 17.66 28.80
C VAL A 329 0.26 17.38 29.41
N PRO A 330 1.30 18.20 29.14
CA PRO A 330 2.66 17.99 29.64
C PRO A 330 2.79 17.68 31.13
N SER A 331 1.98 18.34 31.97
CA SER A 331 1.98 18.11 33.43
C SER A 331 1.37 16.76 33.83
N GLY A 332 0.51 16.19 32.98
CA GLY A 332 -0.38 15.09 33.34
C GLY A 332 -1.46 15.45 34.36
N VAL A 333 -1.67 16.74 34.64
CA VAL A 333 -2.57 17.25 35.68
C VAL A 333 -3.53 18.30 35.16
N LYS A 334 -4.77 18.27 35.69
CA LYS A 334 -5.70 19.39 35.63
C LYS A 334 -6.26 19.73 37.01
N SER A 335 -6.27 21.01 37.35
CA SER A 335 -6.81 21.54 38.60
C SER A 335 -8.28 21.94 38.46
N ALA A 336 -8.95 22.16 39.59
CA ALA A 336 -10.30 22.71 39.68
C ALA A 336 -10.48 23.93 38.76
N GLY A 337 -11.56 23.94 37.96
CA GLY A 337 -11.87 24.99 36.99
C GLY A 337 -11.09 24.93 35.67
N GLU A 338 -10.01 24.16 35.59
CA GLU A 338 -9.28 23.94 34.33
C GLU A 338 -10.06 23.02 33.39
N VAL A 339 -9.61 22.98 32.13
CA VAL A 339 -10.31 22.25 31.06
C VAL A 339 -9.37 21.27 30.36
N LEU A 340 -9.78 20.01 30.32
CA LEU A 340 -9.21 19.01 29.41
C LEU A 340 -9.97 19.04 28.08
N ILE A 341 -9.26 19.12 26.96
CA ILE A 341 -9.88 19.15 25.63
C ILE A 341 -9.49 17.88 24.87
N GLN A 342 -10.45 16.99 24.63
CA GLN A 342 -10.28 15.90 23.68
C GLN A 342 -10.70 16.36 22.28
N LYS A 343 -9.82 16.23 21.29
CA LYS A 343 -10.10 16.55 19.89
C LYS A 343 -10.32 15.27 19.10
N VAL A 344 -11.48 15.16 18.47
CA VAL A 344 -11.87 13.99 17.66
C VAL A 344 -12.17 14.44 16.25
N LYS A 345 -11.45 13.88 15.28
CA LYS A 345 -11.72 14.08 13.85
C LYS A 345 -12.54 12.91 13.33
N VAL A 346 -13.67 13.21 12.69
CA VAL A 346 -14.48 12.26 11.92
C VAL A 346 -14.31 12.55 10.43
N THR A 347 -14.43 11.52 9.59
CA THR A 347 -14.32 11.63 8.13
C THR A 347 -15.36 10.72 7.51
N ASP A 348 -16.04 11.28 6.53
CA ASP A 348 -16.98 10.67 5.60
C ASP A 348 -16.22 10.54 4.27
N SER A 349 -15.97 9.33 3.79
CA SER A 349 -15.11 9.07 2.62
C SER A 349 -15.38 7.68 2.06
N ASP A 350 -16.65 7.44 1.76
CA ASP A 350 -17.10 6.21 1.13
C ASP A 350 -17.26 6.36 -0.39
N VAL A 351 -17.93 5.40 -1.05
CA VAL A 351 -18.15 5.43 -2.50
C VAL A 351 -19.48 6.09 -2.88
N ASN A 352 -20.42 6.18 -1.95
CA ASN A 352 -21.69 6.83 -2.20
C ASN A 352 -21.51 8.36 -2.11
N ASN A 353 -22.62 9.11 -2.15
CA ASN A 353 -22.58 10.57 -2.16
C ASN A 353 -23.43 11.18 -1.05
N HIS A 354 -23.65 10.43 0.02
CA HIS A 354 -24.49 10.85 1.13
C HIS A 354 -23.65 11.56 2.18
N ASP A 355 -24.14 12.72 2.63
CA ASP A 355 -23.58 13.37 3.81
C ASP A 355 -23.91 12.56 5.09
N VAL A 356 -22.96 12.47 6.02
CA VAL A 356 -23.21 11.95 7.37
C VAL A 356 -23.64 13.06 8.33
N THR A 357 -24.78 12.89 8.99
CA THR A 357 -25.26 13.81 10.03
C THR A 357 -24.85 13.36 11.42
N ALA A 358 -23.98 14.09 12.11
CA ALA A 358 -23.67 13.83 13.52
C ALA A 358 -24.87 14.17 14.42
N THR A 359 -25.37 13.16 15.15
CA THR A 359 -26.60 13.25 15.97
C THR A 359 -26.34 13.13 17.46
N GLY A 360 -25.18 12.63 17.89
CA GLY A 360 -24.87 12.46 19.30
C GLY A 360 -23.43 12.04 19.57
N ILE A 361 -23.11 11.89 20.85
CA ILE A 361 -21.82 11.41 21.33
C ILE A 361 -22.01 10.43 22.48
N TRP A 362 -21.30 9.31 22.43
CA TRP A 362 -21.16 8.44 23.60
C TRP A 362 -19.88 8.79 24.33
N ILE A 363 -19.96 8.89 25.66
CA ILE A 363 -18.85 9.29 26.52
C ILE A 363 -18.71 8.29 27.66
N LYS A 364 -17.48 7.81 27.88
CA LYS A 364 -17.07 6.98 29.02
C LYS A 364 -15.72 7.44 29.55
N ASN A 365 -15.52 7.47 30.85
CA ASN A 365 -14.22 7.61 31.48
C ASN A 365 -13.61 6.22 31.73
N LEU A 366 -12.35 6.02 31.32
CA LEU A 366 -11.56 4.83 31.67
C LEU A 366 -10.72 5.02 32.93
N GLY A 367 -10.57 6.25 33.41
CA GLY A 367 -9.92 6.58 34.66
C GLY A 367 -10.82 6.35 35.88
N THR A 368 -10.40 6.91 37.02
CA THR A 368 -11.10 6.75 38.31
C THR A 368 -11.99 7.92 38.71
N ALA A 369 -11.98 9.02 37.96
CA ALA A 369 -12.85 10.17 38.19
C ALA A 369 -14.32 9.80 37.94
N THR A 370 -15.19 10.32 38.78
CA THR A 370 -16.64 10.16 38.73
C THR A 370 -17.32 11.38 38.11
N ALA A 371 -18.65 11.33 37.96
CA ALA A 371 -19.42 12.48 37.48
C ALA A 371 -19.30 13.72 38.39
N ASP A 372 -19.15 13.50 39.70
CA ASP A 372 -19.02 14.58 40.69
C ASP A 372 -17.71 15.36 40.54
N ASP A 373 -16.68 14.73 39.97
CA ASP A 373 -15.37 15.35 39.74
C ASP A 373 -15.36 16.29 38.51
N ILE A 374 -16.45 16.34 37.75
CA ILE A 374 -16.60 17.11 36.50
C ILE A 374 -17.73 18.13 36.64
N ALA A 375 -17.41 19.42 36.54
CA ALA A 375 -18.41 20.48 36.62
C ALA A 375 -19.34 20.49 35.40
N LYS A 376 -18.77 20.31 34.21
CA LYS A 376 -19.49 20.41 32.94
C LYS A 376 -18.70 19.76 31.79
N ILE A 377 -19.42 19.17 30.85
CA ILE A 377 -18.87 18.73 29.56
C ILE A 377 -19.52 19.55 28.45
N GLU A 378 -18.72 20.11 27.55
CA GLU A 378 -19.21 20.79 26.35
C GLU A 378 -18.63 20.14 25.08
N VAL A 379 -19.48 19.88 24.11
CA VAL A 379 -19.05 19.38 22.79
C VAL A 379 -19.24 20.48 21.78
N LYS A 380 -18.16 20.85 21.10
CA LYS A 380 -18.15 21.97 20.16
C LYS A 380 -17.53 21.57 18.83
N ARG A 381 -18.00 22.20 17.77
CA ARG A 381 -17.31 22.23 16.49
C ARG A 381 -16.06 23.09 16.59
N MET A 382 -14.89 22.54 16.25
CA MET A 382 -13.62 23.27 16.35
C MET A 382 -13.45 24.33 15.26
N ASP A 383 -14.11 24.18 14.11
CA ASP A 383 -14.01 25.10 12.98
C ASP A 383 -14.83 26.40 13.18
N THR A 384 -15.95 26.31 13.88
CA THR A 384 -16.93 27.40 14.04
C THR A 384 -17.16 27.82 15.49
N GLY A 385 -16.77 27.00 16.46
CA GLY A 385 -17.04 27.20 17.90
C GLY A 385 -18.49 26.92 18.31
N VAL A 386 -19.34 26.45 17.40
CA VAL A 386 -20.75 26.13 17.70
C VAL A 386 -20.80 24.98 18.72
N THR A 387 -21.57 25.18 19.78
CA THR A 387 -21.81 24.14 20.80
C THR A 387 -22.92 23.21 20.33
N LEU A 388 -22.60 21.93 20.24
CA LEU A 388 -23.52 20.85 19.83
C LEU A 388 -24.23 20.23 21.04
N LEU A 389 -23.59 20.24 22.20
CA LEU A 389 -24.09 19.67 23.44
C LEU A 389 -23.44 20.32 24.66
N THR A 390 -24.22 20.46 25.73
CA THR A 390 -23.75 20.81 27.06
C THR A 390 -24.35 19.84 28.07
N ILE A 391 -23.51 19.24 28.91
CA ILE A 391 -23.90 18.33 30.00
C ILE A 391 -23.40 18.95 31.30
N ASN A 392 -24.29 19.32 32.21
CA ASN A 392 -23.89 19.82 33.54
C ASN A 392 -23.60 18.63 34.46
N SER A 393 -22.80 18.83 35.51
CA SER A 393 -22.40 17.78 36.48
C SER A 393 -23.55 16.82 36.88
N GLY A 394 -24.69 17.35 37.33
CA GLY A 394 -25.84 16.55 37.75
C GLY A 394 -26.56 15.78 36.64
N ASP A 395 -26.24 16.05 35.38
CA ASP A 395 -26.80 15.38 34.19
C ASP A 395 -25.82 14.36 33.58
N ILE A 396 -24.60 14.23 34.11
CA ILE A 396 -23.61 13.24 33.66
C ILE A 396 -24.01 11.87 34.19
N GLN A 397 -24.45 11.00 33.28
CA GLN A 397 -24.91 9.65 33.55
C GLN A 397 -23.84 8.61 33.17
N ASN A 398 -23.78 7.54 33.97
CA ASN A 398 -23.00 6.33 33.69
C ASN A 398 -21.57 6.62 33.22
N PHE A 399 -20.87 7.58 33.84
CA PHE A 399 -19.58 8.03 33.34
C PHE A 399 -18.53 6.91 33.29
N ASP A 400 -18.62 5.92 34.18
CA ASP A 400 -17.74 4.75 34.27
C ASP A 400 -18.02 3.65 33.23
N SER A 401 -19.27 3.53 32.78
CA SER A 401 -19.76 2.46 31.91
C SER A 401 -20.09 2.95 30.49
N GLY A 402 -20.34 4.25 30.36
CA GLY A 402 -20.61 5.00 29.15
C GLY A 402 -22.07 5.37 28.97
N HIS A 403 -22.32 6.55 28.39
CA HIS A 403 -23.66 7.02 28.06
C HIS A 403 -23.68 7.77 26.72
N LEU A 404 -24.73 7.56 25.93
CA LEU A 404 -24.97 8.25 24.66
C LEU A 404 -25.83 9.49 24.90
N TYR A 405 -25.30 10.66 24.58
CA TYR A 405 -26.00 11.94 24.67
C TYR A 405 -26.34 12.45 23.26
N PRO A 406 -27.62 12.72 22.97
CA PRO A 406 -28.01 13.34 21.70
C PRO A 406 -27.52 14.79 21.67
N PHE A 407 -27.09 15.25 20.49
CA PHE A 407 -26.78 16.65 20.28
C PHE A 407 -28.05 17.50 20.25
N THR A 408 -27.98 18.70 20.84
CA THR A 408 -29.07 19.68 20.75
C THR A 408 -29.15 20.32 19.37
N THR A 409 -28.02 20.35 18.66
CA THR A 409 -27.90 20.83 17.28
C THR A 409 -27.18 19.75 16.49
N THR A 410 -27.84 19.17 15.49
CA THR A 410 -27.21 18.22 14.59
C THR A 410 -26.27 18.93 13.62
N TRP A 411 -25.38 18.15 13.00
CA TRP A 411 -24.37 18.72 12.13
C TRP A 411 -24.02 17.77 10.99
N ASN A 412 -24.12 18.27 9.76
CA ASN A 412 -23.72 17.52 8.57
C ASN A 412 -22.23 17.65 8.31
N VAL A 413 -21.57 16.52 8.14
CA VAL A 413 -20.26 16.39 7.52
C VAL A 413 -20.54 16.07 6.05
N PRO A 414 -20.06 16.88 5.10
CA PRO A 414 -20.27 16.60 3.68
C PRO A 414 -19.60 15.29 3.27
N ASP A 415 -20.15 14.67 2.22
CA ASP A 415 -19.50 13.59 1.47
C ASP A 415 -18.05 13.96 1.08
N GLU A 416 -17.15 12.97 1.18
CA GLU A 416 -15.69 13.11 1.07
C GLU A 416 -15.09 14.19 1.99
N GLY A 417 -15.83 14.53 3.05
CA GLY A 417 -15.54 15.60 3.99
C GLY A 417 -14.96 15.09 5.30
N SER A 418 -14.35 16.00 6.04
CA SER A 418 -13.90 15.69 7.39
C SER A 418 -14.09 16.87 8.31
N ALA A 419 -14.23 16.57 9.60
CA ALA A 419 -14.42 17.61 10.56
C ALA A 419 -14.04 17.22 11.99
N THR A 420 -13.81 18.23 12.83
CA THR A 420 -13.22 18.06 14.15
C THR A 420 -14.15 18.59 15.25
N LEU A 421 -14.41 17.74 16.23
CA LEU A 421 -15.08 18.08 17.49
C LEU A 421 -14.05 18.30 18.60
N GLY A 422 -14.30 19.28 19.46
CA GLY A 422 -13.63 19.43 20.74
C GLY A 422 -14.61 19.06 21.86
N ILE A 423 -14.21 18.13 22.71
CA ILE A 423 -14.93 17.73 23.92
C ILE A 423 -14.19 18.33 25.11
N TYR A 424 -14.80 19.32 25.74
CA TYR A 424 -14.24 20.12 26.82
C TYR A 424 -14.76 19.58 28.15
N TYR A 425 -13.89 18.99 28.95
CA TYR A 425 -14.19 18.51 30.31
C TYR A 425 -13.69 19.53 31.31
N ILE A 426 -14.60 20.23 31.99
CA ILE A 426 -14.28 21.24 32.99
C ILE A 426 -14.25 20.57 34.36
N VAL A 427 -13.12 20.66 35.06
CA VAL A 427 -12.91 20.04 36.37
C VAL A 427 -13.76 20.75 37.44
N ALA A 428 -14.39 19.98 38.32
CA ALA A 428 -15.18 20.51 39.43
C ALA A 428 -14.31 21.20 40.50
N ASP A 429 -14.90 22.18 41.21
CA ASP A 429 -14.22 22.90 42.30
C ASP A 429 -13.91 21.98 43.50
N ASP A 430 -14.74 20.95 43.72
CA ASP A 430 -14.65 19.97 44.81
C ASP A 430 -14.15 18.59 44.35
N VAL A 431 -13.34 18.56 43.29
CA VAL A 431 -12.76 17.33 42.74
C VAL A 431 -11.96 16.52 43.78
N THR A 432 -12.14 15.20 43.74
CA THR A 432 -11.42 14.27 44.59
C THR A 432 -9.93 14.26 44.22
N PRO A 433 -9.00 14.55 45.15
CA PRO A 433 -7.57 14.64 44.82
C PRO A 433 -7.01 13.34 44.24
N GLY A 434 -6.35 13.43 43.10
CA GLY A 434 -5.60 12.34 42.47
C GLY A 434 -6.43 11.33 41.67
N VAL A 435 -7.74 11.53 41.52
CA VAL A 435 -8.55 10.72 40.59
C VAL A 435 -8.15 11.02 39.14
N THR A 436 -8.43 10.09 38.22
CA THR A 436 -7.96 10.20 36.83
C THR A 436 -9.10 10.33 35.83
N LEU A 437 -8.91 11.20 34.84
CA LEU A 437 -9.78 11.39 33.69
C LEU A 437 -9.07 10.90 32.43
N GLN A 438 -9.63 9.88 31.78
CA GLN A 438 -9.21 9.36 30.48
C GLN A 438 -10.45 9.05 29.64
N PRO A 439 -11.01 10.04 28.93
CA PRO A 439 -12.25 9.86 28.21
C PRO A 439 -12.07 9.00 26.94
N GLN A 440 -13.02 8.09 26.74
CA GLN A 440 -13.26 7.36 25.52
C GLN A 440 -14.61 7.78 24.94
N VAL A 441 -14.63 8.06 23.64
CA VAL A 441 -15.84 8.53 22.95
C VAL A 441 -16.04 7.84 21.61
N TYR A 442 -17.28 7.80 21.14
CA TYR A 442 -17.61 7.64 19.71
C TYR A 442 -18.67 8.67 19.34
N ILE A 443 -18.72 9.06 18.06
CA ILE A 443 -19.73 9.96 17.54
C ILE A 443 -20.84 9.12 16.90
N GLN A 444 -22.10 9.43 17.19
CA GLN A 444 -23.23 8.83 16.48
C GLN A 444 -23.46 9.62 15.19
N GLY A 445 -23.31 8.94 14.05
CA GLY A 445 -23.56 9.49 12.73
C GLY A 445 -24.84 8.89 12.16
N LYS A 446 -25.67 9.70 11.52
CA LYS A 446 -26.89 9.29 10.84
C LYS A 446 -26.69 9.38 9.35
N GLU A 447 -26.88 8.26 8.69
CA GLU A 447 -26.82 8.12 7.24
C GLU A 447 -28.02 7.27 6.79
N ASN A 448 -28.66 7.62 5.68
CA ASN A 448 -29.87 6.94 5.18
C ASN A 448 -30.93 6.65 6.27
N GLU A 449 -31.27 7.67 7.06
CA GLU A 449 -32.24 7.60 8.16
C GLU A 449 -31.89 6.69 9.36
N THR A 450 -30.70 6.08 9.38
CA THR A 450 -30.26 5.15 10.44
C THR A 450 -29.04 5.68 11.17
N ASP A 451 -29.00 5.52 12.49
CA ASP A 451 -27.86 5.94 13.32
C ASP A 451 -26.82 4.81 13.46
N TYR A 452 -25.56 5.15 13.23
CA TYR A 452 -24.41 4.26 13.33
C TYR A 452 -23.34 4.84 14.26
N PRO A 453 -22.74 4.02 15.15
CA PRO A 453 -21.63 4.46 15.97
C PRO A 453 -20.35 4.52 15.13
N SER A 454 -19.63 5.63 15.23
CA SER A 454 -18.25 5.71 14.74
C SER A 454 -17.32 4.82 15.57
N ASP A 455 -16.06 4.74 15.14
CA ASP A 455 -15.03 4.08 15.94
C ASP A 455 -14.80 4.80 17.28
N LYS A 456 -14.55 3.99 18.32
CA LYS A 456 -14.20 4.50 19.64
C LYS A 456 -12.78 5.02 19.64
N VAL A 457 -12.61 6.24 20.13
CA VAL A 457 -11.30 6.87 20.33
C VAL A 457 -11.12 7.23 21.80
N THR A 458 -9.91 7.04 22.31
CA THR A 458 -9.57 7.23 23.74
C THR A 458 -8.51 8.30 23.84
N TYR A 459 -8.71 9.29 24.71
CA TYR A 459 -7.70 10.29 25.00
C TYR A 459 -6.39 9.59 25.44
N PRO A 460 -5.23 10.01 24.91
CA PRO A 460 -4.00 9.23 24.98
C PRO A 460 -3.54 8.97 26.42
N ASP A 461 -3.67 9.96 27.30
CA ASP A 461 -3.14 9.93 28.66
C ASP A 461 -4.25 9.91 29.73
N ALA A 462 -3.96 9.31 30.89
CA ALA A 462 -4.82 9.47 32.06
C ALA A 462 -4.40 10.71 32.85
N ILE A 463 -5.28 11.71 32.90
CA ILE A 463 -4.99 13.00 33.52
C ILE A 463 -5.42 12.98 34.98
N ALA A 464 -4.50 13.26 35.90
CA ALA A 464 -4.83 13.35 37.33
C ALA A 464 -5.53 14.68 37.64
N LEU A 465 -6.60 14.63 38.41
CA LEU A 465 -7.39 15.80 38.79
C LEU A 465 -7.10 16.19 40.24
N TYR A 466 -6.96 17.48 40.50
CA TYR A 466 -6.70 18.01 41.84
C TYR A 466 -7.56 19.25 42.15
N PRO A 467 -7.93 19.46 43.42
CA PRO A 467 -8.55 20.73 43.82
C PRO A 467 -7.51 21.86 43.73
N HIS A 468 -7.96 23.11 43.87
CA HIS A 468 -7.04 24.25 43.96
C HIS A 468 -5.97 24.05 45.04
N GLY A 469 -4.71 24.32 44.72
CA GLY A 469 -3.60 24.30 45.68
C GLY A 469 -2.40 23.51 45.19
N PHE A 470 -1.78 22.73 46.08
CA PHE A 470 -0.66 21.86 45.71
C PHE A 470 -1.16 20.45 45.37
N GLU A 471 -0.71 19.90 44.25
CA GLU A 471 -1.01 18.50 43.87
C GLU A 471 -0.25 17.51 44.77
N THR A 472 0.93 17.90 45.25
CA THR A 472 1.76 17.06 46.12
C THR A 472 2.26 17.82 47.33
N VAL A 473 1.97 17.29 48.52
CA VAL A 473 2.54 17.75 49.79
C VAL A 473 3.16 16.55 50.51
N ALA A 474 4.49 16.46 50.51
CA ALA A 474 5.21 15.32 51.04
C ALA A 474 6.22 15.74 52.12
N ASN A 475 6.30 14.94 53.19
CA ASN A 475 7.34 15.11 54.20
C ASN A 475 8.68 14.67 53.60
N VAL A 476 9.65 15.57 53.59
CA VAL A 476 11.04 15.28 53.26
C VAL A 476 11.75 15.02 54.58
N SER A 477 12.53 13.93 54.65
CA SER A 477 13.25 13.58 55.86
C SER A 477 13.98 14.81 56.42
N PRO A 478 13.61 15.30 57.61
CA PRO A 478 14.45 16.25 58.34
C PRO A 478 15.78 15.56 58.69
N PRO A 479 16.78 16.27 59.25
CA PRO A 479 17.98 15.63 59.78
C PRO A 479 17.62 14.42 60.64
N GLU A 480 18.44 13.35 60.60
CA GLU A 480 18.21 12.16 61.45
C GLU A 480 17.92 12.60 62.89
N GLY A 481 16.80 12.11 63.44
CA GLY A 481 16.32 12.53 64.75
C GLY A 481 17.37 12.38 65.86
N GLY A 482 17.17 13.06 66.98
CA GLY A 482 18.13 13.04 68.09
C GLY A 482 17.68 13.85 69.30
N THR A 483 18.60 14.05 70.23
CA THR A 483 18.34 14.83 71.44
C THR A 483 18.54 16.32 71.17
N ALA A 484 17.47 17.11 71.32
CA ALA A 484 17.57 18.57 71.39
C ALA A 484 17.91 19.01 72.82
N TYR A 485 18.80 20.00 72.95
CA TYR A 485 19.14 20.62 74.24
C TYR A 485 18.50 22.00 74.34
N SER A 486 18.26 22.44 75.58
CA SER A 486 17.68 23.76 75.87
C SER A 486 18.46 24.89 75.16
N GLY A 487 17.71 25.85 74.57
CA GLY A 487 18.25 26.99 73.83
C GLY A 487 18.64 26.72 72.36
N GLN A 488 18.43 25.51 71.85
CA GLN A 488 18.70 25.18 70.44
C GLN A 488 17.52 25.52 69.54
N ARG A 489 17.85 26.01 68.33
CA ARG A 489 16.91 26.13 67.21
C ARG A 489 17.14 24.97 66.25
N LEU A 490 16.09 24.21 65.94
CA LEU A 490 16.20 22.98 65.16
C LEU A 490 15.14 22.89 64.05
N LEU A 491 15.51 22.25 62.94
CA LEU A 491 14.57 21.88 61.86
C LEU A 491 13.91 20.55 62.23
N VAL A 492 12.63 20.59 62.59
CA VAL A 492 11.86 19.41 63.03
C VAL A 492 11.11 18.70 61.91
N GLN A 493 10.83 19.39 60.81
CA GLN A 493 10.10 18.87 59.66
C GLN A 493 10.47 19.67 58.42
N LYS A 494 10.62 18.99 57.28
CA LYS A 494 10.75 19.64 55.98
C LYS A 494 9.63 19.10 55.10
N ILE A 495 8.87 19.99 54.46
CA ILE A 495 7.78 19.59 53.58
C ILE A 495 8.12 20.07 52.17
N ARG A 496 7.95 19.21 51.18
CA ARG A 496 7.99 19.57 49.76
C ARG A 496 6.55 19.73 49.29
N CYS A 497 6.20 20.96 48.95
CA CYS A 497 4.98 21.27 48.21
C CYS A 497 5.34 21.37 46.73
N VAL A 498 4.55 20.76 45.87
CA VAL A 498 4.73 20.84 44.41
C VAL A 498 3.42 21.30 43.81
N ASP A 499 3.55 22.33 42.99
CA ASP A 499 2.54 22.91 42.12
C ASP A 499 2.98 22.54 40.70
N ILE A 500 2.25 21.62 40.07
CA ILE A 500 2.59 21.04 38.75
C ILE A 500 1.51 21.26 37.71
N ASP A 501 0.41 21.94 38.04
CA ASP A 501 -0.61 22.25 37.06
C ASP A 501 -0.10 23.27 36.01
N GLU A 502 -0.90 23.53 34.98
CA GLU A 502 -0.46 24.34 33.83
C GLU A 502 -0.88 25.81 33.92
N ASN A 503 -1.60 26.21 34.97
CA ASN A 503 -1.94 27.61 35.17
C ASN A 503 -0.79 28.39 35.81
N ASP A 504 -0.88 29.71 35.77
CA ASP A 504 0.11 30.61 36.36
C ASP A 504 -0.33 31.16 37.72
N ASP A 505 -1.37 30.56 38.33
CA ASP A 505 -1.88 30.98 39.61
C ASP A 505 -0.98 30.49 40.74
N GLY A 506 -0.41 31.43 41.50
CA GLY A 506 0.43 31.08 42.63
C GLY A 506 -0.37 30.51 43.80
N VAL A 507 0.12 29.42 44.41
CA VAL A 507 -0.46 28.88 45.64
C VAL A 507 -0.12 29.74 46.86
N ARG A 508 -1.16 30.29 47.51
CA ARG A 508 -1.00 31.02 48.78
C ARG A 508 -1.06 30.08 49.98
N ILE A 509 0.04 29.97 50.71
CA ILE A 509 0.11 29.23 51.98
C ILE A 509 -0.37 30.13 53.13
N ASN A 510 -1.63 29.99 53.57
CA ASN A 510 -2.13 30.66 54.78
C ASN A 510 -3.46 30.06 55.29
N PRO A 511 -3.59 29.62 56.57
CA PRO A 511 -2.57 29.54 57.61
C PRO A 511 -1.82 28.19 57.62
N VAL A 512 -0.61 28.16 58.18
CA VAL A 512 0.07 26.91 58.53
C VAL A 512 -0.33 26.49 59.94
N ARG A 513 -0.83 25.26 60.11
CA ARG A 513 -1.16 24.67 61.41
C ARG A 513 -0.11 23.61 61.76
N VAL A 514 0.45 23.71 62.96
CA VAL A 514 1.47 22.77 63.46
C VAL A 514 0.90 22.06 64.68
N LYS A 515 1.01 20.73 64.71
CA LYS A 515 0.60 19.88 65.84
C LYS A 515 1.76 18.99 66.25
N ASN A 516 2.03 18.90 67.55
CA ASN A 516 2.99 17.93 68.07
C ASN A 516 2.31 16.56 68.22
N ILE A 517 2.70 15.60 67.38
CA ILE A 517 2.13 14.24 67.34
C ILE A 517 2.97 13.21 68.08
N ALA A 518 4.00 13.63 68.83
CA ALA A 518 4.84 12.72 69.59
C ALA A 518 4.06 12.02 70.71
N THR A 519 4.43 10.78 71.05
CA THR A 519 3.82 10.02 72.15
C THR A 519 3.99 10.72 73.51
N ASN A 520 5.13 11.38 73.72
CA ASN A 520 5.41 12.24 74.87
C ASN A 520 5.80 13.63 74.33
N PRO A 521 4.82 14.49 74.02
CA PRO A 521 5.09 15.78 73.40
C PRO A 521 5.72 16.74 74.42
N CYS A 522 6.61 17.62 73.94
CA CYS A 522 7.12 18.73 74.74
C CYS A 522 5.95 19.59 75.25
N LEU A 523 6.06 20.08 76.48
CA LEU A 523 5.13 21.05 77.04
C LEU A 523 5.29 22.39 76.30
N PRO A 524 4.22 23.21 76.18
CA PRO A 524 4.34 24.55 75.62
C PRO A 524 5.44 25.38 76.30
N SER A 525 5.65 25.22 77.61
CA SER A 525 6.73 25.90 78.35
C SER A 525 8.16 25.51 77.92
N GLU A 526 8.33 24.43 77.16
CA GLU A 526 9.63 23.93 76.70
C GLU A 526 9.99 24.40 75.29
N ILE A 527 9.07 25.10 74.61
CA ILE A 527 9.25 25.65 73.27
C ILE A 527 9.19 27.17 73.38
N GLU A 528 10.15 27.87 72.79
CA GLU A 528 10.15 29.33 72.83
C GLU A 528 9.34 29.93 71.66
N LYS A 529 9.46 29.33 70.47
CA LYS A 529 8.87 29.84 69.23
C LYS A 529 8.81 28.75 68.17
N ILE A 530 7.78 28.80 67.32
CA ILE A 530 7.71 28.01 66.08
C ILE A 530 7.89 28.95 64.89
N GLU A 531 8.72 28.54 63.94
CA GLU A 531 8.95 29.27 62.69
C GLU A 531 8.72 28.33 61.50
N VAL A 532 8.07 28.84 60.47
CA VAL A 532 7.95 28.18 59.16
C VAL A 532 8.80 28.97 58.18
N ARG A 533 9.71 28.28 57.50
CA ARG A 533 10.67 28.90 56.58
C ARG A 533 10.75 28.12 55.28
N THR A 534 11.05 28.83 54.21
CA THR A 534 11.46 28.24 52.94
C THR A 534 12.85 27.60 53.07
N GLU A 535 13.25 26.82 52.07
CA GLU A 535 14.55 26.13 52.06
C GLU A 535 15.75 27.10 52.09
N ASP A 536 15.62 28.30 51.52
CA ASP A 536 16.63 29.35 51.57
C ASP A 536 16.66 30.13 52.90
N GLY A 537 15.76 29.81 53.83
CA GLY A 537 15.68 30.41 55.16
C GLY A 537 14.74 31.62 55.29
N THR A 538 14.05 32.03 54.21
CA THR A 538 13.04 33.11 54.26
C THR A 538 11.91 32.75 55.22
N LEU A 539 11.53 33.70 56.08
CA LEU A 539 10.47 33.49 57.08
C LEU A 539 9.09 33.62 56.42
N LEU A 540 8.30 32.55 56.46
CA LEU A 540 6.91 32.52 56.01
C LEU A 540 5.93 32.87 57.13
N GLY A 541 6.26 32.49 58.36
CA GLY A 541 5.48 32.82 59.55
C GLY A 541 6.14 32.35 60.83
N GLU A 542 5.79 32.98 61.95
CA GLU A 542 6.22 32.56 63.28
C GLU A 542 5.11 32.78 64.32
N THR A 543 5.16 32.02 65.41
CA THR A 543 4.31 32.23 66.58
C THR A 543 5.08 31.91 67.86
N THR A 544 4.88 32.74 68.88
CA THR A 544 5.26 32.46 70.27
C THR A 544 4.06 32.02 71.10
N ASP A 545 2.85 32.05 70.54
CA ASP A 545 1.66 31.42 71.11
C ASP A 545 1.63 29.96 70.66
N ILE A 546 1.83 29.07 71.62
CA ILE A 546 2.05 27.63 71.47
C ILE A 546 1.03 26.82 72.27
N ASP A 547 0.03 27.49 72.85
CA ASP A 547 -1.02 26.84 73.64
C ASP A 547 -1.85 25.86 72.79
N GLY A 548 -1.93 26.10 71.47
CA GLY A 548 -2.60 25.23 70.50
C GLY A 548 -1.78 24.04 69.97
N LEU A 549 -0.50 23.90 70.35
CA LEU A 549 0.40 22.91 69.76
C LEU A 549 0.03 21.44 70.09
N LEU A 550 -0.67 21.23 71.21
CA LEU A 550 -1.13 19.92 71.67
C LEU A 550 -2.58 19.60 71.30
N ALA A 551 -3.31 20.57 70.73
CA ALA A 551 -4.74 20.45 70.41
C ALA A 551 -5.01 19.64 69.14
#